data_AF-A0A327Z098-F1
#
_entry.id   AF-A0A327Z098-F1
#
_cell.length_a   1.000
_cell.length_b   1.000
_cell.length_c   1.000
_cell.angle_alpha   90.00
_cell.angle_beta   90.00
_cell.angle_gamma   90.00
#
_symmetry.space_group_name_H-M   'P 1'
#
loop_
_entity.id
_entity.type
_entity.pdbx_description
1 polymer ?
#
loop_
_entity_poly.entity_id
_entity_poly.type
_entity_poly.pdbx_seq_one_letter_code
_entity_poly.pdbx_strand_id
1 'polypeptide(L)'
;MSYWEAARSHPFTYPGAHPDGPFVLVDAEVHGLAQDGPAFTLADAGEPLDDLLRARGLPVTADRFPVLTYGGNRNPATLRLKMDHYRYVSPGRGTVVPVLPARIRGFDVVAGGLSSQGYLYADLFADDRTAATELDVHVLLLDEDQLRVMHDSEGVRTDLYDVAVLHGVALTGSSLPHETAALAYVGVAPVVFSPLLGAPLAFDAVRATGRELPGFGTTEMIAHMLDAAGLADAVRAIVAPGVTEPLDDSLLLAGELMRYLNGQWWWRQHTGQRRLLACENLEALLRAGLAATSRPSHTRDLVARHEPVLAADDAYRPGRELTFGRSLKVAARPHPAATS
;
A
#
# COMPACT_ATOMS: atom_id res chain seq x y z
N MET A 1 -1.60 2.89 -23.90
CA MET A 1 -2.30 2.30 -22.73
C MET A 1 -1.37 2.48 -21.54
N SER A 2 -1.80 3.11 -20.45
CA SER A 2 -0.97 3.14 -19.24
C SER A 2 -1.00 1.74 -18.61
N TYR A 3 0.14 1.07 -18.53
CA TYR A 3 0.31 -0.31 -18.05
C TYR A 3 0.00 -0.52 -16.56
N TRP A 4 -0.47 0.51 -15.85
CA TRP A 4 -0.58 0.53 -14.40
C TRP A 4 -2.04 0.77 -14.01
N GLU A 5 -2.88 -0.25 -14.07
CA GLU A 5 -4.29 -0.15 -13.68
C GLU A 5 -4.41 0.07 -12.16
N ALA A 6 -5.00 1.19 -11.75
CA ALA A 6 -5.26 1.48 -10.34
C ALA A 6 -6.36 0.55 -9.80
N ALA A 7 -6.16 -0.03 -8.61
CA ALA A 7 -7.12 -0.93 -7.98
C ALA A 7 -8.51 -0.29 -7.78
N ARG A 8 -8.54 1.04 -7.60
CA ARG A 8 -9.78 1.82 -7.54
C ARG A 8 -10.68 1.67 -8.77
N SER A 9 -10.08 1.42 -9.94
CA SER A 9 -10.78 1.16 -11.20
C SER A 9 -10.80 -0.33 -11.58
N HIS A 10 -9.82 -1.10 -11.11
CA HIS A 10 -9.65 -2.53 -11.41
C HIS A 10 -9.40 -3.29 -10.09
N PRO A 11 -10.43 -3.56 -9.27
CA PRO A 11 -10.26 -3.99 -7.88
C PRO A 11 -9.46 -5.30 -7.73
N PHE A 12 -9.50 -6.17 -8.75
CA PHE A 12 -8.75 -7.42 -8.83
C PHE A 12 -7.24 -7.27 -8.84
N THR A 13 -6.73 -6.07 -9.19
CA THR A 13 -5.30 -5.86 -9.31
C THR A 13 -4.65 -5.49 -7.98
N TYR A 14 -5.42 -5.22 -6.92
CA TYR A 14 -4.89 -4.77 -5.63
C TYR A 14 -3.77 -5.69 -5.10
N PRO A 15 -2.62 -5.16 -4.62
CA PRO A 15 -2.28 -3.74 -4.40
C PRO A 15 -1.79 -2.96 -5.63
N GLY A 16 -1.96 -3.52 -6.83
CA GLY A 16 -1.62 -2.92 -8.11
C GLY A 16 -0.25 -3.35 -8.60
N ALA A 17 -0.09 -3.33 -9.93
CA ALA A 17 1.20 -3.53 -10.59
C ALA A 17 2.08 -2.29 -10.44
N HIS A 18 3.40 -2.48 -10.52
CA HIS A 18 4.40 -1.42 -10.48
C HIS A 18 5.61 -1.83 -11.34
N PRO A 19 6.47 -0.89 -11.76
CA PRO A 19 7.76 -1.20 -12.36
C PRO A 19 8.63 -2.07 -11.43
N ASP A 20 9.42 -2.99 -12.00
CA ASP A 20 10.32 -3.88 -11.23
C ASP A 20 11.51 -3.13 -10.57
N GLY A 21 11.93 -2.02 -11.17
CA GLY A 21 13.05 -1.20 -10.70
C GLY A 21 12.62 0.17 -10.14
N PRO A 22 13.58 0.99 -9.69
CA PRO A 22 13.29 2.36 -9.28
C PRO A 22 12.71 3.16 -10.45
N PHE A 23 11.75 4.02 -10.15
CA PHE A 23 11.05 4.82 -11.15
C PHE A 23 10.67 6.19 -10.60
N VAL A 24 10.29 7.11 -11.48
CA VAL A 24 9.67 8.38 -11.13
C VAL A 24 8.36 8.54 -11.87
N LEU A 25 7.30 8.90 -11.15
CA LEU A 25 6.04 9.36 -11.73
C LEU A 25 6.19 10.85 -12.03
N VAL A 26 6.14 11.23 -13.30
CA VAL A 26 6.12 12.62 -13.77
C VAL A 26 4.76 12.90 -14.39
N ASP A 27 3.90 13.58 -13.63
CA ASP A 27 2.50 13.83 -13.96
C ASP A 27 1.71 12.52 -14.17
N ALA A 28 1.58 12.07 -15.42
CA ALA A 28 0.93 10.81 -15.78
C ALA A 28 1.89 9.78 -16.39
N GLU A 29 3.16 10.14 -16.54
CA GLU A 29 4.19 9.33 -17.20
C GLU A 29 5.10 8.67 -16.16
N VAL A 30 5.58 7.47 -16.48
CA VAL A 30 6.45 6.70 -15.59
C VAL A 30 7.78 6.51 -16.31
N HIS A 31 8.85 7.01 -15.71
CA HIS A 31 10.21 6.87 -16.22
C HIS A 31 11.01 5.98 -15.29
N GLY A 32 11.77 5.04 -15.84
CA GLY A 32 12.74 4.28 -15.06
C GLY A 32 13.84 5.19 -14.53
N LEU A 33 14.39 4.87 -13.36
CA LEU A 33 15.56 5.55 -12.82
C LEU A 33 16.78 4.62 -12.88
N ALA A 34 17.93 5.18 -13.23
CA ALA A 34 19.22 4.58 -12.93
C ALA A 34 19.76 5.23 -11.65
N GLN A 35 20.42 4.44 -10.80
CA GLN A 35 20.96 4.89 -9.52
C GLN A 35 22.48 4.71 -9.48
N ASP A 36 23.19 5.77 -9.11
CA ASP A 36 24.63 5.77 -8.82
C ASP A 36 24.86 6.40 -7.45
N GLY A 37 25.08 5.54 -6.44
CA GLY A 37 25.09 5.95 -5.03
C GLY A 37 23.78 6.66 -4.63
N PRO A 38 23.82 7.90 -4.09
CA PRO A 38 22.62 8.65 -3.73
C PRO A 38 22.00 9.43 -4.91
N ALA A 39 22.64 9.44 -6.07
CA ALA A 39 22.18 10.20 -7.24
C ALA A 39 21.31 9.32 -8.15
N PHE A 40 20.31 9.95 -8.77
CA PHE A 40 19.38 9.30 -9.69
C PHE A 40 19.36 10.02 -11.04
N THR A 41 19.30 9.27 -12.12
CA THR A 41 19.12 9.77 -13.49
C THR A 41 17.93 9.10 -14.16
N LEU A 42 17.22 9.82 -15.02
CA LEU A 42 16.18 9.25 -15.86
C LEU A 42 16.82 8.26 -16.84
N ALA A 43 16.40 6.99 -16.82
CA ALA A 43 17.05 5.92 -17.58
C ALA A 43 16.93 6.09 -19.11
N ASP A 44 15.87 6.76 -19.58
CA ASP A 44 15.59 7.06 -20.98
C ASP A 44 16.29 8.33 -21.48
N ALA A 45 16.38 9.36 -20.64
CA ALA A 45 16.92 10.68 -21.02
C ALA A 45 18.36 10.95 -20.56
N GLY A 46 18.85 10.22 -19.55
CA GLY A 46 20.13 10.50 -18.88
C GLY A 46 20.13 11.77 -18.02
N GLU A 47 19.01 12.47 -17.90
CA GLU A 47 18.86 13.70 -17.11
C GLU A 47 18.95 13.39 -15.61
N PRO A 48 19.75 14.13 -14.81
CA PRO A 48 19.72 14.02 -13.36
C PRO A 48 18.34 14.36 -12.78
N LEU A 49 17.79 13.49 -11.95
CA LEU A 49 16.46 13.67 -11.35
C LEU A 49 16.37 14.97 -10.54
N ASP A 50 17.42 15.34 -9.81
CA ASP A 50 17.46 16.59 -9.05
C ASP A 50 17.44 17.83 -9.95
N ASP A 51 17.94 17.75 -11.19
CA ASP A 51 17.86 18.85 -12.15
C ASP A 51 16.43 18.99 -12.69
N LEU A 52 15.75 17.88 -13.00
CA LEU A 52 14.33 17.86 -13.34
C LEU A 52 13.47 18.47 -12.21
N LEU A 53 13.73 18.07 -10.96
CA LEU A 53 13.04 18.59 -9.77
C LEU A 53 13.23 20.11 -9.64
N ARG A 54 14.48 20.59 -9.73
CA ARG A 54 14.79 22.04 -9.70
C ARG A 54 14.13 22.80 -10.83
N ALA A 55 14.17 22.28 -12.06
CA ALA A 55 13.56 22.89 -13.23
C ALA A 55 12.03 23.05 -13.07
N ARG A 56 11.40 22.16 -12.31
CA ARG A 56 9.98 22.22 -11.96
C ARG A 56 9.68 23.03 -10.69
N GLY A 57 10.69 23.58 -10.01
CA GLY A 57 10.52 24.32 -8.76
C GLY A 57 10.16 23.44 -7.58
N LEU A 58 10.57 22.16 -7.60
CA LEU A 58 10.30 21.17 -6.57
C LEU A 58 11.55 20.93 -5.70
N PRO A 59 11.38 20.48 -4.44
CA PRO A 59 12.50 20.05 -3.61
C PRO A 59 13.25 18.89 -4.26
N VAL A 60 14.58 18.92 -4.14
CA VAL A 60 15.48 17.84 -4.57
C VAL A 60 15.26 16.59 -3.72
N THR A 61 15.76 15.44 -4.19
CA THR A 61 15.59 14.15 -3.50
C THR A 61 16.02 14.18 -2.04
N ALA A 62 17.13 14.84 -1.71
CA ALA A 62 17.66 14.93 -0.34
C ALA A 62 16.73 15.66 0.66
N ASP A 63 15.86 16.56 0.18
CA ASP A 63 14.96 17.36 1.01
C ASP A 63 13.55 16.76 1.12
N ARG A 64 13.31 15.61 0.49
CA ARG A 64 12.02 14.90 0.48
C ARG A 64 11.91 13.91 1.63
N PHE A 65 10.69 13.57 2.03
CA PHE A 65 10.38 12.62 3.09
C PHE A 65 10.20 11.20 2.52
N PRO A 66 10.97 10.22 3.01
CA PRO A 66 10.79 8.82 2.64
C PRO A 66 9.52 8.26 3.28
N VAL A 67 8.62 7.72 2.45
CA VAL A 67 7.39 7.06 2.90
C VAL A 67 7.36 5.63 2.39
N LEU A 68 7.33 4.68 3.29
CA LEU A 68 7.19 3.26 2.98
C LEU A 68 5.81 2.99 2.37
N THR A 69 5.79 2.28 1.24
CA THR A 69 4.57 1.78 0.63
C THR A 69 4.67 0.28 0.37
N TYR A 70 3.66 -0.42 0.84
CA TYR A 70 3.53 -1.87 0.73
C TYR A 70 2.15 -2.28 0.17
N GLY A 71 1.23 -1.33 0.02
CA GLY A 71 -0.10 -1.51 -0.55
C GLY A 71 -0.29 -0.72 -1.86
N GLY A 72 -1.51 -0.18 -2.04
CA GLY A 72 -1.93 0.52 -3.25
C GLY A 72 -1.02 1.66 -3.73
N ASN A 73 -0.27 2.29 -2.83
CA ASN A 73 0.58 3.45 -3.14
C ASN A 73 1.86 3.09 -3.92
N ARG A 74 2.15 1.80 -4.13
CA ARG A 74 3.23 1.39 -5.05
C ARG A 74 2.85 1.54 -6.53
N ASN A 75 1.54 1.60 -6.83
CA ASN A 75 1.03 1.69 -8.18
C ASN A 75 1.03 3.15 -8.70
N PRO A 76 1.68 3.46 -9.83
CA PRO A 76 1.76 4.82 -10.36
C PRO A 76 0.41 5.49 -10.62
N ALA A 77 -0.59 4.76 -11.13
CA ALA A 77 -1.90 5.34 -11.38
C ALA A 77 -2.67 5.62 -10.09
N THR A 78 -2.52 4.78 -9.05
CA THR A 78 -3.06 5.08 -7.72
C THR A 78 -2.46 6.36 -7.16
N LEU A 79 -1.13 6.54 -7.26
CA LEU A 79 -0.46 7.77 -6.83
C LEU A 79 -1.02 8.99 -7.56
N ARG A 80 -1.12 8.94 -8.89
CA ARG A 80 -1.70 10.03 -9.69
C ARG A 80 -3.12 10.37 -9.24
N LEU A 81 -3.99 9.36 -9.12
CA LEU A 81 -5.38 9.55 -8.68
C LEU A 81 -5.47 10.17 -7.28
N LYS A 82 -4.54 9.86 -6.37
CA LYS A 82 -4.49 10.47 -5.05
C LYS A 82 -4.07 11.94 -5.12
N MET A 83 -3.01 12.25 -5.87
CA MET A 83 -2.57 13.64 -6.05
C MET A 83 -3.69 14.51 -6.66
N ASP A 84 -4.41 13.97 -7.63
CA ASP A 84 -5.57 14.64 -8.24
C ASP A 84 -6.73 14.80 -7.22
N HIS A 85 -7.11 13.72 -6.53
CA HIS A 85 -8.29 13.70 -5.64
C HIS A 85 -8.12 14.55 -4.39
N TYR A 86 -6.94 14.51 -3.77
CA TYR A 86 -6.61 15.25 -2.55
C TYR A 86 -5.98 16.61 -2.82
N ARG A 87 -6.03 17.05 -4.09
CA ARG A 87 -5.65 18.39 -4.55
C ARG A 87 -4.23 18.72 -4.10
N TYR A 88 -3.26 18.00 -4.62
CA TYR A 88 -1.86 18.37 -4.48
C TYR A 88 -1.65 19.81 -4.98
N VAL A 89 -1.08 20.66 -4.13
CA VAL A 89 -0.79 22.07 -4.35
C VAL A 89 0.70 22.28 -4.16
N SER A 90 1.47 22.02 -5.22
CA SER A 90 2.90 22.32 -5.18
C SER A 90 3.17 23.80 -5.42
N PRO A 91 4.23 24.38 -4.82
CA PRO A 91 4.82 25.62 -5.33
C PRO A 91 5.41 25.49 -6.75
N GLY A 92 5.67 24.26 -7.22
CA GLY A 92 6.21 23.94 -8.54
C GLY A 92 5.18 23.55 -9.62
N ARG A 93 5.66 23.11 -10.78
CA ARG A 93 4.82 22.63 -11.91
C ARG A 93 4.70 21.11 -11.91
N GLY A 94 3.50 20.62 -11.62
CA GLY A 94 3.11 19.22 -11.82
C GLY A 94 3.54 18.26 -10.71
N THR A 95 3.27 16.97 -10.90
CA THR A 95 3.57 15.90 -9.95
C THR A 95 4.90 15.24 -10.32
N VAL A 96 5.87 15.21 -9.40
CA VAL A 96 7.07 14.37 -9.55
C VAL A 96 7.24 13.55 -8.28
N VAL A 97 7.10 12.24 -8.37
CA VAL A 97 7.21 11.31 -7.23
C VAL A 97 8.22 10.22 -7.55
N PRO A 98 9.45 10.31 -7.03
CA PRO A 98 10.42 9.23 -7.08
C PRO A 98 9.98 8.06 -6.20
N VAL A 99 10.15 6.84 -6.70
CA VAL A 99 9.80 5.59 -6.03
C VAL A 99 10.98 4.63 -6.12
N LEU A 100 11.48 4.24 -4.95
CA LEU A 100 12.68 3.42 -4.81
C LEU A 100 12.29 2.04 -4.27
N PRO A 101 12.77 0.93 -4.86
CA PRO A 101 12.54 -0.39 -4.30
C PRO A 101 13.33 -0.51 -2.99
N ALA A 102 12.76 -1.20 -2.03
CA ALA A 102 13.32 -1.34 -0.70
C ALA A 102 12.96 -2.70 -0.09
N ARG A 103 13.57 -3.00 1.05
CA ARG A 103 13.32 -4.19 1.82
C ARG A 103 13.23 -3.86 3.31
N ILE A 104 12.30 -4.54 3.99
CA ILE A 104 12.15 -4.49 5.45
C ILE A 104 12.12 -5.92 6.00
N ARG A 105 12.35 -6.06 7.30
CA ARG A 105 12.40 -7.35 8.01
C ARG A 105 11.47 -7.38 9.20
N GLY A 106 10.96 -8.55 9.55
CA GLY A 106 10.12 -8.72 10.74
C GLY A 106 8.65 -8.41 10.50
N PHE A 107 8.25 -8.18 9.24
CA PHE A 107 6.91 -7.76 8.87
C PHE A 107 6.35 -8.63 7.75
N ASP A 108 5.03 -8.68 7.63
CA ASP A 108 4.30 -9.11 6.43
C ASP A 108 3.24 -8.06 6.05
N VAL A 109 2.64 -8.20 4.86
CA VAL A 109 1.54 -7.36 4.39
C VAL A 109 0.28 -8.20 4.32
N VAL A 110 -0.68 -7.89 5.17
CA VAL A 110 -1.91 -8.69 5.34
C VAL A 110 -3.15 -7.90 4.97
N ALA A 111 -4.27 -8.60 4.79
CA ALA A 111 -5.57 -7.95 4.63
C ALA A 111 -6.02 -7.28 5.94
N GLY A 112 -6.25 -5.97 5.91
CA GLY A 112 -6.81 -5.21 7.02
C GLY A 112 -8.34 -5.32 7.06
N GLY A 113 -9.02 -4.82 6.03
CA GLY A 113 -10.48 -4.86 5.94
C GLY A 113 -11.04 -4.59 4.55
N LEU A 114 -12.36 -4.69 4.41
CA LEU A 114 -13.05 -4.46 3.13
C LEU A 114 -13.29 -2.98 2.86
N SER A 115 -12.66 -2.49 1.80
CA SER A 115 -12.93 -1.18 1.23
C SER A 115 -14.29 -1.16 0.54
N SER A 116 -14.97 0.00 0.60
CA SER A 116 -16.17 0.23 -0.23
C SER A 116 -15.88 0.17 -1.74
N GLN A 117 -14.61 0.19 -2.14
CA GLN A 117 -14.17 0.02 -3.52
C GLN A 117 -14.16 -1.44 -3.99
N GLY A 118 -14.54 -2.39 -3.13
CA GLY A 118 -14.71 -3.80 -3.50
C GLY A 118 -13.44 -4.64 -3.42
N TYR A 119 -12.44 -4.23 -2.64
CA TYR A 119 -11.23 -5.03 -2.39
C TYR A 119 -10.80 -4.91 -0.92
N LEU A 120 -9.97 -5.84 -0.46
CA LEU A 120 -9.36 -5.78 0.87
C LEU A 120 -8.15 -4.85 0.82
N TYR A 121 -8.06 -3.86 1.71
CA TYR A 121 -6.87 -3.01 1.80
C TYR A 121 -5.76 -3.70 2.60
N ALA A 122 -4.52 -3.36 2.28
CA ALA A 122 -3.30 -3.88 2.91
C ALA A 122 -3.02 -3.18 4.24
N ASP A 123 -2.48 -3.94 5.17
CA ASP A 123 -1.95 -3.43 6.43
C ASP A 123 -0.57 -4.07 6.69
N LEU A 124 0.30 -3.32 7.37
CA LEU A 124 1.57 -3.85 7.82
C LEU A 124 1.32 -4.69 9.06
N PHE A 125 1.87 -5.90 9.10
CA PHE A 125 1.66 -6.84 10.17
C PHE A 125 2.98 -7.35 10.75
N ALA A 126 3.06 -7.40 12.07
CA ALA A 126 4.18 -7.98 12.80
C ALA A 126 3.68 -8.89 13.93
N ASP A 127 4.25 -10.08 14.01
CA ASP A 127 4.21 -10.98 15.17
C ASP A 127 5.38 -11.98 15.12
N ASP A 128 5.36 -13.00 15.99
CA ASP A 128 6.43 -14.01 16.04
C ASP A 128 6.62 -14.76 14.71
N ARG A 129 5.56 -14.92 13.90
CA ARG A 129 5.60 -15.63 12.61
C ARG A 129 6.20 -14.79 11.50
N THR A 130 6.24 -13.47 11.66
CA THR A 130 6.86 -12.57 10.68
C THR A 130 8.32 -12.25 11.01
N ALA A 131 8.85 -12.73 12.14
CA ALA A 131 10.19 -12.39 12.61
C ALA A 131 11.31 -12.72 11.60
N ALA A 132 11.15 -13.82 10.85
CA ALA A 132 12.10 -14.24 9.81
C ALA A 132 11.73 -13.74 8.40
N THR A 133 10.63 -13.02 8.26
CA THR A 133 10.14 -12.55 6.97
C THR A 133 10.89 -11.30 6.51
N GLU A 134 11.41 -11.33 5.28
CA GLU A 134 11.88 -10.15 4.56
C GLU A 134 10.89 -9.79 3.46
N LEU A 135 10.42 -8.54 3.42
CA LEU A 135 9.46 -8.05 2.42
C LEU A 135 10.11 -7.13 1.39
N ASP A 136 9.81 -7.36 0.12
CA ASP A 136 10.07 -6.38 -0.93
C ASP A 136 8.95 -5.33 -0.98
N VAL A 137 9.33 -4.08 -0.77
CA VAL A 137 8.45 -2.91 -0.62
C VAL A 137 9.02 -1.75 -1.44
N HIS A 138 8.39 -0.58 -1.38
CA HIS A 138 8.95 0.63 -1.99
C HIS A 138 8.95 1.80 -1.02
N VAL A 139 9.78 2.79 -1.32
CA VAL A 139 9.88 4.07 -0.63
C VAL A 139 9.54 5.17 -1.63
N LEU A 140 8.52 5.96 -1.31
CA LEU A 140 8.19 7.18 -2.03
C LEU A 140 9.04 8.32 -1.46
N LEU A 141 9.59 9.18 -2.31
CA LEU A 141 10.24 10.42 -1.88
C LEU A 141 9.29 11.60 -2.08
N LEU A 142 8.57 11.98 -1.03
CA LEU A 142 7.52 12.98 -1.09
C LEU A 142 8.01 14.36 -0.66
N ASP A 143 7.62 15.43 -1.36
CA ASP A 143 7.70 16.76 -0.75
C ASP A 143 6.63 16.95 0.33
N GLU A 144 6.65 18.10 1.02
CA GLU A 144 5.75 18.39 2.15
C GLU A 144 4.26 18.28 1.78
N ASP A 145 3.85 18.76 0.59
CA ASP A 145 2.43 18.73 0.22
C ASP A 145 2.01 17.36 -0.34
N GLN A 146 2.91 16.66 -1.04
CA GLN A 146 2.69 15.25 -1.40
C GLN A 146 2.56 14.37 -0.15
N LEU A 147 3.34 14.64 0.90
CA LEU A 147 3.25 13.96 2.18
C LEU A 147 1.90 14.22 2.85
N ARG A 148 1.44 15.49 2.90
CA ARG A 148 0.09 15.84 3.36
C ARG A 148 -0.99 15.06 2.59
N VAL A 149 -0.92 15.04 1.25
CA VAL A 149 -1.86 14.27 0.42
C VAL A 149 -1.87 12.80 0.83
N MET A 150 -0.70 12.22 1.08
CA MET A 150 -0.63 10.83 1.51
C MET A 150 -1.31 10.63 2.87
N HIS A 151 -1.03 11.48 3.86
CA HIS A 151 -1.67 11.40 5.17
C HIS A 151 -3.18 11.61 5.14
N ASP A 152 -3.68 12.54 4.32
CA ASP A 152 -5.10 12.75 4.12
C ASP A 152 -5.74 11.50 3.48
N SER A 153 -5.03 10.86 2.55
CA SER A 153 -5.50 9.66 1.86
C SER A 153 -5.47 8.38 2.70
N GLU A 154 -4.55 8.30 3.66
CA GLU A 154 -4.45 7.21 4.63
C GLU A 154 -5.22 7.51 5.93
N GLY A 155 -5.99 8.60 5.98
CA GLY A 155 -6.88 8.88 7.10
C GLY A 155 -6.15 9.05 8.44
N VAL A 156 -4.96 9.64 8.45
CA VAL A 156 -4.15 9.84 9.69
C VAL A 156 -4.91 10.68 10.73
N ARG A 157 -5.77 11.61 10.31
CA ARG A 157 -6.62 12.41 11.21
C ARG A 157 -7.97 11.78 11.52
N THR A 158 -8.29 10.66 10.89
CA THR A 158 -9.54 9.92 11.08
C THR A 158 -9.28 8.55 11.70
N ASP A 159 -8.11 8.37 12.31
CA ASP A 159 -7.67 7.15 12.98
C ASP A 159 -7.81 5.90 12.10
N LEU A 160 -7.54 6.02 10.79
CA LEU A 160 -7.49 4.84 9.91
C LEU A 160 -6.12 4.17 10.01
N TYR A 161 -5.05 4.96 9.95
CA TYR A 161 -3.67 4.54 10.16
C TYR A 161 -2.97 5.50 11.10
N ASP A 162 -2.10 4.95 11.95
CA ASP A 162 -1.05 5.72 12.63
C ASP A 162 0.20 5.79 11.74
N VAL A 163 1.10 6.71 12.07
CA VAL A 163 2.38 6.88 11.37
C VAL A 163 3.53 6.49 12.29
N ALA A 164 4.26 5.45 11.93
CA ALA A 164 5.51 5.07 12.58
C ALA A 164 6.72 5.53 11.76
N VAL A 165 7.85 5.76 12.41
CA VAL A 165 9.15 5.90 11.74
C VAL A 165 9.84 4.55 11.78
N LEU A 166 10.00 3.89 10.65
CA LEU A 166 10.76 2.64 10.58
C LEU A 166 12.21 2.94 10.22
N HIS A 167 13.14 2.51 11.06
CA HIS A 167 14.56 2.56 10.77
C HIS A 167 15.03 1.29 10.05
N GLY A 168 16.21 1.37 9.41
CA GLY A 168 16.81 0.22 8.74
C GLY A 168 16.09 -0.23 7.47
N VAL A 169 15.32 0.66 6.82
CA VAL A 169 14.68 0.36 5.53
C VAL A 169 15.78 0.30 4.46
N ALA A 170 16.08 -0.92 4.00
CA ALA A 170 17.19 -1.17 3.09
C ALA A 170 16.76 -0.87 1.65
N LEU A 171 17.38 0.13 1.02
CA LEU A 171 17.13 0.45 -0.39
C LEU A 171 17.78 -0.61 -1.28
N THR A 172 17.00 -1.15 -2.21
CA THR A 172 17.46 -2.16 -3.16
C THR A 172 17.67 -1.53 -4.55
N GLY A 173 18.36 -2.23 -5.44
CA GLY A 173 18.58 -1.75 -6.82
C GLY A 173 19.77 -0.81 -7.02
N SER A 174 20.45 -0.38 -5.95
CA SER A 174 21.71 0.38 -6.06
C SER A 174 22.94 -0.52 -5.88
N SER A 175 24.08 -0.07 -6.40
CA SER A 175 25.37 -0.79 -6.29
C SER A 175 25.96 -0.80 -4.87
N LEU A 176 25.51 0.11 -4.00
CA LEU A 176 25.98 0.23 -2.62
C LEU A 176 24.82 0.03 -1.65
N PRO A 177 24.96 -0.79 -0.60
CA PRO A 177 23.84 -1.02 0.30
C PRO A 177 23.59 0.27 1.11
N HIS A 178 22.38 0.79 1.01
CA HIS A 178 21.93 2.00 1.71
C HIS A 178 20.70 1.69 2.55
N GLU A 179 20.60 2.34 3.70
CA GLU A 179 19.43 2.27 4.57
C GLU A 179 18.93 3.69 4.89
N THR A 180 17.63 3.81 5.14
CA THR A 180 17.01 5.07 5.56
C THR A 180 16.01 4.84 6.69
N ALA A 181 15.66 5.91 7.38
CA ALA A 181 14.38 6.00 8.09
C ALA A 181 13.27 6.28 7.07
N ALA A 182 12.09 5.69 7.25
CA ALA A 182 10.91 6.01 6.44
C ALA A 182 9.65 6.07 7.30
N LEU A 183 8.73 6.97 6.95
CA LEU A 183 7.39 6.99 7.53
C LEU A 183 6.61 5.79 7.00
N ALA A 184 5.97 5.03 7.87
CA ALA A 184 5.14 3.90 7.52
C ALA A 184 3.76 4.06 8.15
N TYR A 185 2.73 3.79 7.35
CA TYR A 185 1.36 3.67 7.86
C TYR A 185 1.23 2.31 8.54
N VAL A 186 0.76 2.29 9.78
CA VAL A 186 0.49 1.06 10.53
C VAL A 186 -0.95 1.12 11.01
N GLY A 187 -1.75 0.12 10.64
CA GLY A 187 -3.17 0.16 10.91
C GLY A 187 -3.46 0.03 12.40
N VAL A 188 -4.49 0.72 12.82
CA VAL A 188 -5.03 0.67 14.19
C VAL A 188 -6.19 -0.33 14.32
N ALA A 189 -6.60 -0.91 13.18
CA ALA A 189 -7.76 -1.76 13.08
C ALA A 189 -7.40 -3.25 13.22
N PRO A 190 -8.40 -4.10 13.53
CA PRO A 190 -8.27 -5.54 13.38
C PRO A 190 -7.86 -5.93 11.96
N VAL A 191 -7.02 -6.94 11.83
CA VAL A 191 -6.67 -7.56 10.54
C VAL A 191 -7.63 -8.72 10.26
N VAL A 192 -7.84 -9.02 8.98
CA VAL A 192 -8.57 -10.21 8.55
C VAL A 192 -7.79 -11.45 8.98
N PHE A 193 -8.46 -12.36 9.68
CA PHE A 193 -7.87 -13.60 10.16
C PHE A 193 -8.70 -14.80 9.68
N SER A 194 -8.03 -15.80 9.14
CA SER A 194 -8.69 -17.02 8.69
C SER A 194 -8.97 -17.95 9.87
N PRO A 195 -10.24 -18.23 10.22
CA PRO A 195 -10.55 -19.21 11.26
C PRO A 195 -10.16 -20.64 10.83
N LEU A 196 -10.10 -20.90 9.52
CA LEU A 196 -9.73 -22.20 8.97
C LEU A 196 -8.21 -22.46 9.04
N LEU A 197 -7.41 -21.41 8.90
CA LEU A 197 -5.94 -21.50 8.89
C LEU A 197 -5.29 -21.11 10.22
N GLY A 198 -6.03 -20.43 11.10
CA GLY A 198 -5.45 -19.90 12.35
C GLY A 198 -4.42 -18.79 12.12
N ALA A 199 -4.52 -18.05 11.01
CA ALA A 199 -3.54 -17.03 10.63
C ALA A 199 -4.17 -15.84 9.87
N PRO A 200 -3.55 -14.64 9.93
CA PRO A 200 -3.82 -13.57 8.99
C PRO A 200 -3.57 -14.00 7.53
N LEU A 201 -4.24 -13.33 6.59
CA LEU A 201 -4.07 -13.59 5.16
C LEU A 201 -3.09 -12.59 4.57
N ALA A 202 -1.92 -13.07 4.10
CA ALA A 202 -0.90 -12.23 3.49
C ALA A 202 -1.14 -12.04 1.99
N PHE A 203 -0.82 -10.86 1.46
CA PHE A 203 -0.91 -10.59 0.02
C PHE A 203 0.25 -11.25 -0.72
N ASP A 204 -0.05 -12.25 -1.55
CA ASP A 204 0.96 -12.93 -2.37
C ASP A 204 1.60 -12.00 -3.41
N ALA A 205 0.83 -10.99 -3.84
CA ALA A 205 1.32 -9.93 -4.72
C ALA A 205 2.41 -9.03 -4.09
N VAL A 206 2.68 -9.15 -2.79
CA VAL A 206 3.84 -8.56 -2.12
C VAL A 206 4.87 -9.67 -1.90
N ARG A 207 5.99 -9.58 -2.62
CA ARG A 207 7.05 -10.60 -2.56
C ARG A 207 7.68 -10.60 -1.17
N ALA A 208 7.87 -11.81 -0.64
CA ALA A 208 8.45 -12.03 0.66
C ALA A 208 9.38 -13.25 0.64
N THR A 209 10.44 -13.22 1.42
CA THR A 209 11.32 -14.37 1.69
C THR A 209 11.18 -14.75 3.17
N GLY A 210 11.14 -16.05 3.47
CA GLY A 210 10.94 -16.51 4.85
C GLY A 210 9.53 -16.21 5.41
N ARG A 211 8.53 -16.08 4.53
CA ARG A 211 7.12 -15.90 4.91
C ARG A 211 6.56 -17.20 5.49
N GLU A 212 5.99 -17.13 6.69
CA GLU A 212 5.22 -18.22 7.31
C GLU A 212 3.71 -18.06 7.12
N LEU A 213 3.24 -16.82 6.91
CA LEU A 213 1.81 -16.55 6.72
C LEU A 213 1.31 -17.06 5.35
N PRO A 214 0.06 -17.53 5.28
CA PRO A 214 -0.48 -18.02 4.02
C PRO A 214 -0.73 -16.85 3.05
N GLY A 215 -0.11 -16.93 1.87
CA GLY A 215 -0.24 -15.96 0.78
C GLY A 215 -1.47 -16.22 -0.09
N PHE A 216 -2.19 -15.16 -0.44
CA PHE A 216 -3.34 -15.20 -1.34
C PHE A 216 -3.34 -14.02 -2.32
N GLY A 217 -3.91 -14.24 -3.51
CA GLY A 217 -4.40 -13.17 -4.37
C GLY A 217 -5.65 -12.50 -3.77
N THR A 218 -5.92 -11.24 -4.15
CA THR A 218 -7.03 -10.48 -3.52
C THR A 218 -8.40 -11.12 -3.72
N THR A 219 -8.68 -11.71 -4.89
CA THR A 219 -9.95 -12.41 -5.16
C THR A 219 -10.04 -13.71 -4.35
N GLU A 220 -8.93 -14.43 -4.22
CA GLU A 220 -8.85 -15.68 -3.46
C GLU A 220 -9.08 -15.42 -1.96
N MET A 221 -8.56 -14.30 -1.43
CA MET A 221 -8.85 -13.89 -0.05
C MET A 221 -10.35 -13.68 0.17
N ILE A 222 -11.02 -12.95 -0.73
CA ILE A 222 -12.45 -12.69 -0.60
C ILE A 222 -13.25 -14.00 -0.70
N ALA A 223 -12.91 -14.88 -1.66
CA ALA A 223 -13.53 -16.19 -1.79
C ALA A 223 -13.38 -17.02 -0.51
N HIS A 224 -12.15 -17.13 -0.01
CA HIS A 224 -11.83 -17.83 1.23
C HIS A 224 -12.64 -17.28 2.42
N MET A 225 -12.82 -15.96 2.49
CA MET A 225 -13.58 -15.33 3.56
C MET A 225 -15.08 -15.55 3.45
N LEU A 226 -15.63 -15.56 2.24
CA LEU A 226 -17.03 -15.90 2.02
C LEU A 226 -17.32 -17.33 2.49
N ASP A 227 -16.42 -18.27 2.17
CA ASP A 227 -16.53 -19.67 2.60
C ASP A 227 -16.36 -19.80 4.11
N ALA A 228 -15.30 -19.21 4.66
CA ALA A 228 -14.98 -19.29 6.09
C ALA A 228 -16.05 -18.65 6.98
N ALA A 229 -16.76 -17.63 6.48
CA ALA A 229 -17.86 -16.97 7.20
C ALA A 229 -19.25 -17.54 6.85
N GLY A 230 -19.35 -18.52 5.94
CA GLY A 230 -20.63 -19.08 5.51
C GLY A 230 -21.55 -18.07 4.82
N LEU A 231 -20.97 -17.11 4.08
CA LEU A 231 -21.70 -16.00 3.45
C LEU A 231 -21.99 -16.22 1.96
N ALA A 232 -21.43 -17.26 1.33
CA ALA A 232 -21.49 -17.45 -0.11
C ALA A 232 -22.93 -17.40 -0.66
N ASP A 233 -23.87 -18.11 -0.07
CA ASP A 233 -25.27 -18.14 -0.55
C ASP A 233 -25.98 -16.79 -0.42
N ALA A 234 -25.75 -16.09 0.70
CA ALA A 234 -26.35 -14.78 0.94
C ALA A 234 -25.79 -13.72 -0.03
N VAL A 235 -24.49 -13.76 -0.32
CA VAL A 235 -23.87 -12.89 -1.32
C VAL A 235 -24.38 -13.23 -2.72
N ARG A 236 -24.43 -14.52 -3.07
CA ARG A 236 -24.93 -15.02 -4.36
C ARG A 236 -26.35 -14.55 -4.63
N ALA A 237 -27.24 -14.59 -3.64
CA ALA A 237 -28.62 -14.13 -3.79
C ALA A 237 -28.72 -12.64 -4.20
N ILE A 238 -27.72 -11.82 -3.87
CA ILE A 238 -27.67 -10.39 -4.19
C ILE A 238 -26.93 -10.12 -5.50
N VAL A 239 -25.84 -10.84 -5.76
CA VAL A 239 -24.91 -10.57 -6.87
C VAL A 239 -25.29 -11.34 -8.15
N ALA A 240 -25.87 -12.54 -8.04
CA ALA A 240 -26.23 -13.36 -9.20
C ALA A 240 -27.28 -12.72 -10.15
N PRO A 241 -28.27 -11.94 -9.66
CA PRO A 241 -29.18 -11.23 -10.56
C PRO A 241 -28.42 -10.27 -11.49
N GLY A 242 -28.33 -10.64 -12.78
CA GLY A 242 -27.61 -9.88 -13.80
C GLY A 242 -26.33 -10.54 -14.31
N VAL A 243 -25.96 -11.69 -13.76
CA VAL A 243 -24.86 -12.52 -14.27
C VAL A 243 -25.42 -13.66 -15.12
N THR A 244 -24.83 -13.90 -16.28
CA THR A 244 -25.28 -14.95 -17.22
C THR A 244 -24.74 -16.33 -16.87
N GLU A 245 -23.58 -16.38 -16.20
CA GLU A 245 -22.92 -17.62 -15.81
C GLU A 245 -23.30 -18.01 -14.37
N PRO A 246 -23.50 -19.31 -14.08
CA PRO A 246 -23.70 -19.78 -12.71
C PRO A 246 -22.48 -19.45 -11.85
N LEU A 247 -22.69 -18.90 -10.66
CA LEU A 247 -21.62 -18.49 -9.75
C LEU A 247 -21.18 -19.58 -8.78
N ASP A 248 -21.33 -20.86 -9.12
CA ASP A 248 -21.22 -22.01 -8.20
C ASP A 248 -19.84 -22.14 -7.54
N ASP A 249 -18.83 -21.53 -8.15
CA ASP A 249 -17.48 -21.40 -7.64
C ASP A 249 -17.29 -20.11 -6.81
N SER A 250 -16.70 -20.22 -5.61
CA SER A 250 -16.50 -19.09 -4.69
C SER A 250 -15.54 -18.03 -5.24
N LEU A 251 -14.59 -18.39 -6.10
CA LEU A 251 -13.68 -17.44 -6.74
C LEU A 251 -14.41 -16.58 -7.78
N LEU A 252 -15.29 -17.20 -8.58
CA LEU A 252 -16.18 -16.47 -9.50
C LEU A 252 -17.13 -15.55 -8.74
N LEU A 253 -17.77 -16.05 -7.67
CA LEU A 253 -18.66 -15.25 -6.83
C LEU A 253 -17.93 -14.06 -6.20
N ALA A 254 -16.74 -14.28 -5.64
CA ALA A 254 -15.90 -13.22 -5.10
C ALA A 254 -15.59 -12.18 -6.19
N GLY A 255 -15.26 -12.63 -7.40
CA GLY A 255 -14.93 -11.72 -8.48
C GLY A 255 -16.10 -10.85 -8.94
N GLU A 256 -17.31 -11.39 -9.01
CA GLU A 256 -18.53 -10.60 -9.28
C GLU A 256 -18.87 -9.66 -8.12
N LEU A 257 -18.69 -10.11 -6.88
CA LEU A 257 -18.88 -9.25 -5.69
C LEU A 257 -17.97 -8.02 -5.76
N MET A 258 -16.68 -8.20 -6.07
CA MET A 258 -15.73 -7.10 -6.21
C MET A 258 -16.18 -6.10 -7.27
N ARG A 259 -16.61 -6.58 -8.46
CA ARG A 259 -17.17 -5.75 -9.53
C ARG A 259 -18.41 -4.99 -9.09
N TYR A 260 -19.34 -5.67 -8.43
CA TYR A 260 -20.59 -5.08 -7.96
C TYR A 260 -20.34 -3.94 -6.97
N LEU A 261 -19.52 -4.19 -5.94
CA LEU A 261 -19.15 -3.17 -4.95
C LEU A 261 -18.42 -1.99 -5.58
N ASN A 262 -17.42 -2.27 -6.45
CA ASN A 262 -16.67 -1.23 -7.13
C ASN A 262 -17.56 -0.37 -8.04
N GLY A 263 -18.47 -0.98 -8.81
CA GLY A 263 -19.41 -0.28 -9.68
C GLY A 263 -20.36 0.63 -8.90
N GLN A 264 -20.90 0.16 -7.77
CA GLN A 264 -21.75 0.97 -6.89
C GLN A 264 -20.99 2.13 -6.25
N TRP A 265 -19.75 1.89 -5.84
CA TRP A 265 -18.88 2.94 -5.35
C TRP A 265 -18.59 3.98 -6.45
N TRP A 266 -18.27 3.55 -7.67
CA TRP A 266 -17.98 4.43 -8.80
C TRP A 266 -19.20 5.29 -9.14
N TRP A 267 -20.39 4.68 -9.21
CA TRP A 267 -21.66 5.37 -9.46
C TRP A 267 -21.88 6.51 -8.46
N ARG A 268 -21.74 6.22 -7.16
CA ARG A 268 -21.89 7.23 -6.11
C ARG A 268 -20.91 8.39 -6.28
N GLN A 269 -19.65 8.09 -6.56
CA GLN A 269 -18.62 9.13 -6.66
C GLN A 269 -18.81 10.07 -7.85
N HIS A 270 -19.34 9.58 -8.98
CA HIS A 270 -19.46 10.38 -10.20
C HIS A 270 -20.84 11.03 -10.38
N THR A 271 -21.88 10.47 -9.77
CA THR A 271 -23.25 11.01 -9.88
C THR A 271 -23.71 11.76 -8.63
N GLY A 272 -23.03 11.58 -7.49
CA GLY A 272 -23.49 12.06 -6.18
C GLY A 272 -24.73 11.33 -5.65
N GLN A 273 -25.27 10.36 -6.39
CA GLN A 273 -26.45 9.61 -5.99
C GLN A 273 -26.12 8.54 -4.95
N ARG A 274 -27.11 8.18 -4.16
CA ARG A 274 -27.00 7.06 -3.21
C ARG A 274 -26.81 5.75 -3.97
N ARG A 275 -26.07 4.83 -3.36
CA ARG A 275 -25.96 3.44 -3.84
C ARG A 275 -27.29 2.72 -3.71
N LEU A 276 -27.41 1.59 -4.40
CA LEU A 276 -28.55 0.71 -4.20
C LEU A 276 -28.60 0.24 -2.74
N LEU A 277 -29.80 0.19 -2.15
CA LEU A 277 -29.99 -0.31 -0.79
C LEU A 277 -29.47 -1.77 -0.65
N ALA A 278 -29.61 -2.58 -1.69
CA ALA A 278 -29.05 -3.93 -1.73
C ALA A 278 -27.51 -3.93 -1.56
N CYS A 279 -26.80 -2.95 -2.12
CA CYS A 279 -25.35 -2.80 -1.93
C CYS A 279 -24.99 -2.41 -0.50
N GLU A 280 -25.75 -1.52 0.11
CA GLU A 280 -25.51 -1.12 1.51
C GLU A 280 -25.76 -2.29 2.48
N ASN A 281 -26.83 -3.06 2.25
CA ASN A 281 -27.13 -4.27 3.01
C ASN A 281 -26.05 -5.34 2.82
N LEU A 282 -25.56 -5.51 1.60
CA LEU A 282 -24.47 -6.43 1.28
C LEU A 282 -23.17 -6.03 1.99
N GLU A 283 -22.80 -4.75 1.99
CA GLU A 283 -21.63 -4.29 2.74
C GLU A 283 -21.80 -4.48 4.25
N ALA A 284 -22.99 -4.25 4.80
CA ALA A 284 -23.26 -4.48 6.21
C ALA A 284 -23.11 -5.97 6.57
N LEU A 285 -23.65 -6.87 5.74
CA LEU A 285 -23.50 -8.32 5.87
C LEU A 285 -22.02 -8.73 5.84
N LEU A 286 -21.27 -8.24 4.85
CA LEU A 286 -19.85 -8.54 4.70
C LEU A 286 -19.04 -8.03 5.89
N ARG A 287 -19.29 -6.79 6.34
CA ARG A 287 -18.64 -6.21 7.53
C ARG A 287 -18.93 -7.02 8.79
N ALA A 288 -20.14 -7.52 8.96
CA ALA A 288 -20.49 -8.36 10.10
C ALA A 288 -19.74 -9.71 10.07
N GLY A 289 -19.67 -10.38 8.92
CA GLY A 289 -18.90 -11.62 8.79
C GLY A 289 -17.39 -11.40 8.92
N LEU A 290 -16.88 -10.31 8.35
CA LEU A 290 -15.50 -9.83 8.54
C LEU A 290 -15.18 -9.61 10.01
N ALA A 291 -16.04 -8.92 10.75
CA ALA A 291 -15.82 -8.67 12.17
C ALA A 291 -15.72 -9.97 12.99
N ALA A 292 -16.43 -11.02 12.59
CA ALA A 292 -16.32 -12.34 13.23
C ALA A 292 -14.97 -13.04 12.94
N THR A 293 -14.40 -12.77 11.76
CA THR A 293 -13.12 -13.33 11.32
C THR A 293 -11.94 -12.39 11.58
N SER A 294 -12.15 -11.14 11.99
CA SER A 294 -11.05 -10.22 12.29
C SER A 294 -10.44 -10.47 13.67
N ARG A 295 -9.16 -10.15 13.83
CA ARG A 295 -8.46 -10.17 15.12
C ARG A 295 -7.69 -8.86 15.33
N PRO A 296 -7.64 -8.33 16.57
CA PRO A 296 -6.79 -7.18 16.86
C PRO A 296 -5.36 -7.43 16.39
N SER A 297 -4.78 -6.44 15.71
CA SER A 297 -3.35 -6.44 15.43
C SER A 297 -2.62 -5.78 16.60
N HIS A 298 -1.46 -6.33 16.97
CA HIS A 298 -0.55 -5.70 17.92
C HIS A 298 0.63 -5.01 17.21
N THR A 299 0.56 -4.86 15.88
CA THR A 299 1.69 -4.35 15.08
C THR A 299 2.09 -2.95 15.53
N ARG A 300 1.12 -2.05 15.72
CA ARG A 300 1.37 -0.70 16.26
C ARG A 300 2.14 -0.76 17.59
N ASP A 301 1.70 -1.58 18.53
CA ASP A 301 2.32 -1.67 19.86
C ASP A 301 3.69 -2.32 19.80
N LEU A 302 3.90 -3.29 18.91
CA LEU A 302 5.20 -3.93 18.67
C LEU A 302 6.20 -2.95 18.05
N VAL A 303 5.75 -2.20 17.03
CA VAL A 303 6.55 -1.13 16.41
C VAL A 303 6.89 -0.08 17.46
N ALA A 304 5.93 0.39 18.26
CA ALA A 304 6.12 1.40 19.30
C ALA A 304 7.15 1.03 20.40
N ARG A 305 7.50 -0.25 20.55
CA ARG A 305 8.56 -0.69 21.50
C ARG A 305 9.97 -0.36 21.02
N HIS A 306 10.15 -0.20 19.72
CA HIS A 306 11.46 -0.06 19.09
C HIS A 306 11.57 1.21 18.24
N GLU A 307 10.44 1.71 17.77
CA GLU A 307 10.32 2.78 16.79
C GLU A 307 9.32 3.83 17.27
N PRO A 308 9.54 5.13 16.98
CA PRO A 308 8.60 6.15 17.38
C PRO A 308 7.33 6.10 16.51
N VAL A 309 6.17 6.14 17.18
CA VAL A 309 4.86 6.40 16.55
C VAL A 309 4.54 7.88 16.74
N LEU A 310 4.37 8.59 15.63
CA LEU A 310 4.15 10.02 15.62
C LEU A 310 2.69 10.34 15.95
N ALA A 311 2.46 11.41 16.71
CA ALA A 311 1.13 12.00 16.79
C ALA A 311 0.74 12.55 15.41
N ALA A 312 -0.57 12.64 15.13
CA ALA A 312 -1.05 13.11 13.83
C ALA A 312 -0.46 14.48 13.44
N ASP A 313 -0.38 15.45 14.35
CA ASP A 313 0.18 16.77 14.03
C ASP A 313 1.68 16.72 13.70
N ASP A 314 2.44 15.86 14.38
CA ASP A 314 3.87 15.64 14.12
C ASP A 314 4.09 14.90 12.80
N ALA A 315 3.20 13.96 12.45
CA ALA A 315 3.25 13.25 11.17
C ALA A 315 3.11 14.21 9.98
N TYR A 316 2.23 15.22 10.07
CA TYR A 316 2.07 16.23 9.01
C TYR A 316 3.21 17.25 8.95
N ARG A 317 4.09 17.30 9.97
CA ARG A 317 5.23 18.22 10.05
C ARG A 317 6.45 17.49 10.62
N PRO A 318 6.90 16.42 9.96
CA PRO A 318 8.00 15.61 10.46
C PRO A 318 9.26 16.47 10.52
N GLY A 319 10.12 16.19 11.50
CA GLY A 319 11.38 16.91 11.64
C GLY A 319 12.30 16.67 10.44
N ARG A 320 13.17 17.64 10.17
CA ARG A 320 14.08 17.59 9.01
C ARG A 320 15.05 16.41 9.05
N GLU A 321 15.34 15.85 10.23
CA GLU A 321 16.11 14.62 10.39
C GLU A 321 15.49 13.40 9.69
N LEU A 322 14.20 13.46 9.37
CA LEU A 322 13.48 12.43 8.60
C LEU A 322 13.49 12.70 7.09
N THR A 323 14.14 13.77 6.60
CA THR A 323 14.33 13.91 5.15
C THR A 323 15.36 12.92 4.64
N PHE A 324 15.18 12.47 3.40
CA PHE A 324 15.96 11.41 2.78
C PHE A 324 17.47 11.64 2.89
N GLY A 325 17.95 12.84 2.58
CA GLY A 325 19.38 13.15 2.63
C GLY A 325 19.97 13.10 4.04
N ARG A 326 19.15 13.30 5.09
CA ARG A 326 19.60 13.26 6.49
C ARG A 326 19.44 11.89 7.13
N SER A 327 18.45 11.12 6.69
CA SER A 327 18.19 9.77 7.19
C SER A 327 18.99 8.70 6.46
N LEU A 328 19.47 8.97 5.25
CA LEU A 328 20.25 8.04 4.43
C LEU A 328 21.59 7.73 5.07
N LYS A 329 21.87 6.44 5.23
CA LYS A 329 23.13 5.90 5.75
C LYS A 329 23.63 4.82 4.80
N VAL A 330 24.95 4.66 4.73
CA VAL A 330 25.52 3.44 4.14
C VAL A 330 25.18 2.31 5.10
N ALA A 331 24.50 1.28 4.61
CA ALA A 331 24.16 0.13 5.41
C ALA A 331 25.47 -0.53 5.89
N ALA A 332 25.51 -0.94 7.15
CA ALA A 332 26.60 -1.76 7.61
C ALA A 332 26.65 -3.01 6.72
N ARG A 333 27.83 -3.37 6.19
CA ARG A 333 27.96 -4.62 5.43
C ARG A 333 27.36 -5.74 6.29
N PRO A 334 26.42 -6.54 5.76
CA PRO A 334 25.86 -7.64 6.52
C PRO A 334 27.05 -8.46 7.02
N HIS A 335 27.13 -8.64 8.34
CA HIS A 335 28.11 -9.55 8.90
C HIS A 335 27.92 -10.88 8.16
N PRO A 336 28.97 -11.46 7.54
CA PRO A 336 28.83 -12.73 6.84
C PRO A 336 28.16 -13.69 7.82
N ALA A 337 26.99 -14.20 7.42
CA ALA A 337 26.21 -15.11 8.26
C ALA A 337 27.18 -16.19 8.71
N ALA A 338 27.35 -16.32 10.03
CA ALA A 338 28.22 -17.35 10.59
C ALA A 338 27.69 -18.67 10.04
N THR A 339 28.45 -19.29 9.14
CA THR A 339 28.12 -20.58 8.55
C THR A 339 28.03 -21.57 9.69
N SER A 340 26.81 -21.92 10.09
CA SER A 340 26.47 -22.94 11.07
C SER A 340 26.43 -24.32 10.42
#